data_AF-A0A530BPH7-F1
#
_entry.id   AF-A0A530BPH7-F1
#
_cell.length_a   1.000
_cell.length_b   1.000
_cell.length_c   1.000
_cell.angle_alpha   90.00
_cell.angle_beta   90.00
_cell.angle_gamma   90.00
#
_symmetry.space_group_name_H-M   'P 1'
#
loop_
_entity.id
_entity.type
_entity.pdbx_description
1 polymer ?
#
loop_
_entity_poly.entity_id
_entity_poly.type
_entity_poly.pdbx_seq_one_letter_code
_entity_poly.pdbx_strand_id
1 'polypeptide(L)'
;MPPKRPIGRRMTSQRAEYRRLAQSAEIGVVTRGQLAVLAHNLPCTGLINATESHLLVTLINTAPGEAFEKAGRPIIFKSNQQLAFEINRSVGRVSRMLSNLFDTGLVTMQDSGNYKRYPVRSASGSIVDGCGIDLRILIVRYRELDDLVRQAKVEKATARAALRRYRGALRNLRYALATVTDLSERARARQEARLERVVALVGTAAKASSGVL
;
A
#
# COMPACT_ATOMS: atom_id res chain seq x y z
N MET A 1 0.97 -21.53 -11.93
CA MET A 1 1.93 -20.47 -12.29
C MET A 1 1.29 -19.12 -12.01
N PRO A 2 1.97 -18.13 -11.41
CA PRO A 2 1.42 -16.79 -11.32
C PRO A 2 1.18 -16.24 -12.74
N PRO A 3 0.08 -15.52 -12.98
CA PRO A 3 -0.19 -14.95 -14.30
C PRO A 3 0.95 -14.02 -14.72
N LYS A 4 1.40 -14.13 -15.98
CA LYS A 4 2.41 -13.23 -16.56
C LYS A 4 1.89 -11.80 -16.44
N ARG A 5 2.61 -10.94 -15.71
CA ARG A 5 2.25 -9.53 -15.56
C ARG A 5 2.17 -8.88 -16.95
N PRO A 6 1.09 -8.14 -17.26
CA PRO A 6 0.99 -7.43 -18.53
C PRO A 6 2.11 -6.40 -18.65
N ILE A 7 2.73 -6.33 -19.83
CA ILE A 7 3.82 -5.39 -20.09
C ILE A 7 3.23 -3.99 -20.32
N GLY A 8 3.71 -3.02 -19.56
CA GLY A 8 3.39 -1.61 -19.77
C GLY A 8 1.90 -1.33 -19.61
N ARG A 9 1.27 -0.76 -20.64
CA ARG A 9 -0.15 -0.31 -20.62
C ARG A 9 -1.11 -1.28 -21.31
N ARG A 10 -0.69 -2.52 -21.61
CA ARG A 10 -1.55 -3.51 -22.24
C ARG A 10 -2.85 -3.68 -21.45
N MET A 11 -3.98 -3.65 -22.14
CA MET A 11 -5.29 -3.84 -21.53
C MET A 11 -5.50 -5.31 -21.18
N THR A 12 -5.91 -5.56 -19.94
CA THR A 12 -6.39 -6.86 -19.45
C THR A 12 -7.85 -6.70 -19.04
N SER A 13 -8.56 -7.81 -18.81
CA SER A 13 -9.94 -7.78 -18.29
C SER A 13 -10.04 -6.98 -16.99
N GLN A 14 -9.12 -7.24 -16.06
CA GLN A 14 -9.03 -6.54 -14.77
C GLN A 14 -8.75 -5.04 -14.93
N ARG A 15 -7.80 -4.66 -15.80
CA ARG A 15 -7.52 -3.24 -16.08
C ARG A 15 -8.69 -2.53 -16.75
N ALA A 16 -9.43 -3.22 -17.61
CA ALA A 16 -10.63 -2.69 -18.24
C ALA A 16 -11.74 -2.47 -17.20
N GLU A 17 -11.88 -3.36 -16.22
CA GLU A 17 -12.79 -3.20 -15.09
C GLU A 17 -12.43 -1.99 -14.23
N TYR A 18 -11.16 -1.83 -13.83
CA TYR A 18 -10.73 -0.63 -13.11
C TYR A 18 -10.98 0.65 -13.90
N ARG A 19 -10.81 0.63 -15.22
CA ARG A 19 -11.14 1.79 -16.07
C ARG A 19 -12.63 2.09 -16.05
N ARG A 20 -13.51 1.08 -16.12
CA ARG A 20 -14.97 1.28 -16.00
C ARG A 20 -15.35 1.83 -14.63
N LEU A 21 -14.79 1.29 -13.56
CA LEU A 21 -15.00 1.81 -12.20
C LEU A 21 -14.55 3.26 -12.08
N ALA A 22 -13.38 3.62 -12.62
CA ALA A 22 -12.91 5.01 -12.62
C ALA A 22 -13.87 5.97 -13.35
N GLN A 23 -14.56 5.50 -14.40
CA GLN A 23 -15.55 6.29 -15.13
C GLN A 23 -16.84 6.52 -14.34
N SER A 24 -17.20 5.63 -13.40
CA SER A 24 -18.36 5.77 -12.53
C SER A 24 -18.06 6.53 -11.22
N ALA A 25 -16.90 7.19 -11.11
CA ALA A 25 -16.50 7.88 -9.90
C ALA A 25 -17.38 9.13 -9.63
N GLU A 26 -17.95 9.19 -8.43
CA GLU A 26 -18.59 10.40 -7.90
C GLU A 26 -17.52 11.34 -7.33
N ILE A 27 -17.09 12.31 -8.12
CA ILE A 27 -16.03 13.25 -7.71
C ILE A 27 -16.58 14.24 -6.66
N GLY A 28 -15.75 14.65 -5.70
CA GLY A 28 -16.14 15.51 -4.58
C GLY A 28 -16.50 14.77 -3.28
N VAL A 29 -16.60 13.44 -3.29
CA VAL A 29 -16.85 12.64 -2.08
C VAL A 29 -15.59 12.33 -1.27
N VAL A 30 -14.41 12.40 -1.89
CA VAL A 30 -13.10 12.17 -1.26
C VAL A 30 -12.15 13.26 -1.67
N THR A 31 -11.50 13.87 -0.68
CA THR A 31 -10.56 14.98 -0.89
C THR A 31 -9.18 14.50 -1.33
N ARG A 32 -8.42 15.38 -1.99
CA ARG A 32 -6.99 15.14 -2.32
C ARG A 32 -6.16 14.75 -1.09
N GLY A 33 -6.41 15.40 0.05
CA GLY A 33 -5.72 15.11 1.31
C GLY A 33 -5.98 13.69 1.82
N GLN A 34 -7.23 13.24 1.79
CA GLN A 34 -7.59 11.87 2.15
C GLN A 34 -6.89 10.84 1.26
N LEU A 35 -6.83 11.09 -0.05
CA LEU A 35 -6.12 10.21 -0.99
C LEU A 35 -4.61 10.17 -0.74
N ALA A 36 -3.99 11.31 -0.42
CA ALA A 36 -2.58 11.38 -0.09
C ALA A 36 -2.24 10.59 1.19
N VAL A 37 -3.09 10.72 2.23
CA VAL A 37 -2.96 9.94 3.47
C VAL A 37 -3.17 8.45 3.21
N LEU A 38 -4.18 8.07 2.42
CA LEU A 38 -4.40 6.68 2.03
C LEU A 38 -3.17 6.12 1.31
N ALA A 39 -2.70 6.80 0.27
CA ALA A 39 -1.54 6.38 -0.52
C ALA A 39 -0.28 6.18 0.34
N HIS A 40 -0.02 7.08 1.29
CA HIS A 40 1.10 6.96 2.23
C HIS A 40 1.00 5.72 3.14
N ASN A 41 -0.22 5.30 3.49
CA ASN A 41 -0.44 4.18 4.40
C ASN A 41 -0.57 2.82 3.68
N LEU A 42 -0.88 2.80 2.39
CA LEU A 42 -1.04 1.56 1.61
C LEU A 42 0.13 0.55 1.74
N PRO A 43 1.42 0.93 1.91
CA PRO A 43 2.49 -0.05 2.09
C PRO A 43 2.29 -1.02 3.26
N CYS A 44 1.54 -0.65 4.30
CA CYS A 44 1.28 -1.56 5.42
C CYS A 44 0.42 -2.77 5.04
N THR A 45 -0.32 -2.69 3.94
CA THR A 45 -1.17 -3.77 3.40
C THR A 45 -0.38 -4.78 2.56
N GLY A 46 0.85 -4.44 2.14
CA GLY A 46 1.61 -5.24 1.18
C GLY A 46 1.18 -5.09 -0.28
N LEU A 47 0.11 -4.33 -0.57
CA LEU A 47 -0.38 -4.11 -1.95
C LEU A 47 0.64 -3.40 -2.84
N ILE A 48 1.39 -2.46 -2.26
CA ILE A 48 2.45 -1.70 -2.92
C ILE A 48 3.66 -1.52 -2.00
N ASN A 49 4.83 -1.28 -2.57
CA ASN A 49 6.01 -0.94 -1.78
C ASN A 49 6.13 0.58 -1.51
N ALA A 50 7.07 0.96 -0.65
CA ALA A 50 7.30 2.36 -0.27
C ALA A 50 7.64 3.29 -1.47
N THR A 51 8.35 2.78 -2.49
CA THR A 51 8.69 3.58 -3.68
C THR A 51 7.46 3.81 -4.56
N GLU A 52 6.60 2.80 -4.70
CA GLU A 52 5.32 2.91 -5.42
C GLU A 52 4.36 3.85 -4.70
N SER A 53 4.30 3.79 -3.38
CA SER A 53 3.59 4.76 -2.55
C SER A 53 4.09 6.18 -2.77
N HIS A 54 5.42 6.39 -2.83
CA HIS A 54 5.97 7.72 -3.11
C HIS A 54 5.51 8.23 -4.47
N LEU A 55 5.58 7.42 -5.53
CA LEU A 55 5.07 7.80 -6.85
C LEU A 55 3.56 8.11 -6.81
N LEU A 56 2.76 7.31 -6.13
CA LEU A 56 1.32 7.55 -6.02
C LEU A 56 1.00 8.87 -5.33
N VAL A 57 1.70 9.19 -4.23
CA VAL A 57 1.59 10.48 -3.54
C VAL A 57 2.02 11.64 -4.46
N THR A 58 3.11 11.49 -5.22
CA THR A 58 3.56 12.49 -6.20
C THR A 58 2.49 12.75 -7.27
N LEU A 59 1.82 11.70 -7.76
CA LEU A 59 0.73 11.83 -8.73
C LEU A 59 -0.47 12.58 -8.13
N ILE A 60 -0.92 12.19 -6.93
CA ILE A 60 -2.02 12.85 -6.22
C ILE A 60 -1.73 14.34 -5.97
N ASN A 61 -0.49 14.65 -5.58
CA ASN A 61 -0.08 16.02 -5.31
C ASN A 61 0.17 16.86 -6.57
N THR A 62 0.28 16.23 -7.74
CA THR A 62 0.40 16.93 -9.02
C THR A 62 -0.94 17.51 -9.47
N ALA A 63 -2.06 16.83 -9.20
CA ALA A 63 -3.38 17.39 -9.46
C ALA A 63 -3.70 18.47 -8.42
N PRO A 64 -4.23 19.63 -8.86
CA PRO A 64 -4.62 20.68 -7.93
C PRO A 64 -5.88 20.25 -7.15
N GLY A 65 -6.21 20.96 -6.07
CA GLY A 65 -7.29 20.55 -5.16
C GLY A 65 -8.66 20.47 -5.84
N GLU A 66 -8.95 21.46 -6.68
CA GLU A 66 -10.19 21.58 -7.47
C GLU A 66 -10.42 20.40 -8.42
N ALA A 67 -9.36 19.69 -8.81
CA ALA A 67 -9.49 18.50 -9.65
C ALA A 67 -10.22 17.34 -8.94
N PHE A 68 -10.36 17.40 -7.61
CA PHE A 68 -11.08 16.40 -6.80
C PHE A 68 -12.45 16.89 -6.31
N GLU A 69 -12.89 18.08 -6.73
CA GLU A 69 -14.22 18.62 -6.43
C GLU A 69 -15.26 18.17 -7.46
N LYS A 70 -16.56 18.39 -7.24
CA LYS A 70 -17.67 17.78 -8.01
C LYS A 70 -17.56 17.88 -9.55
N ALA A 71 -16.97 18.94 -10.08
CA ALA A 71 -16.77 19.15 -11.53
C ALA A 71 -15.31 18.91 -11.98
N GLY A 72 -14.43 18.54 -11.05
CA GLY A 72 -13.01 18.31 -11.28
C GLY A 72 -12.74 17.04 -12.06
N ARG A 73 -11.50 16.89 -12.53
CA ARG A 73 -11.05 15.71 -13.26
C ARG A 73 -9.59 15.41 -12.90
N PRO A 74 -9.30 14.46 -11.99
CA PRO A 74 -7.96 14.24 -11.47
C PRO A 74 -7.15 13.34 -12.43
N ILE A 75 -6.85 13.88 -13.63
CA ILE A 75 -6.02 13.25 -14.66
C ILE A 75 -4.67 13.96 -14.73
N ILE A 76 -3.59 13.18 -14.68
CA ILE A 76 -2.21 13.68 -14.68
C ILE A 76 -1.56 13.49 -16.05
N PHE A 77 -0.95 14.55 -16.55
CA PHE A 77 -0.32 14.58 -17.89
C PHE A 77 1.22 14.54 -17.88
N LYS A 78 1.87 14.56 -16.69
CA LYS A 78 3.33 14.51 -16.56
C LYS A 78 3.94 13.34 -17.33
N SER A 79 5.07 13.54 -17.99
CA SER A 79 5.79 12.47 -18.69
C SER A 79 6.48 11.52 -17.70
N ASN A 80 6.83 10.30 -18.13
CA ASN A 80 7.62 9.40 -17.29
C ASN A 80 9.01 9.98 -16.96
N GLN A 81 9.55 10.88 -17.80
CA GLN A 81 10.82 11.55 -17.55
C GLN A 81 10.72 12.58 -16.43
N GLN A 82 9.64 13.37 -16.39
CA GLN A 82 9.38 14.32 -15.31
C GLN A 82 9.14 13.58 -13.98
N LEU A 83 8.30 12.54 -14.01
CA LEU A 83 8.06 11.71 -12.83
C LEU A 83 9.36 11.06 -12.32
N ALA A 84 10.20 10.56 -13.24
CA ALA A 84 11.49 9.95 -12.92
C ALA A 84 12.43 10.92 -12.21
N PHE A 85 12.50 12.16 -12.69
CA PHE A 85 13.27 13.23 -12.05
C PHE A 85 12.74 13.53 -10.64
N GLU A 86 11.43 13.73 -10.48
CA GLU A 86 10.80 14.09 -9.20
C GLU A 86 10.99 13.03 -8.11
N ILE A 87 10.92 11.74 -8.46
CA ILE A 87 11.06 10.65 -7.48
C ILE A 87 12.48 10.05 -7.42
N ASN A 88 13.44 10.64 -8.16
CA ASN A 88 14.81 10.17 -8.30
C ASN A 88 14.91 8.68 -8.70
N ARG A 89 14.31 8.32 -9.85
CA ARG A 89 14.32 6.95 -10.42
C ARG A 89 14.52 6.98 -11.92
N SER A 90 14.85 5.83 -12.52
CA SER A 90 14.92 5.73 -13.98
C SER A 90 13.53 5.73 -14.61
N VAL A 91 13.44 6.22 -15.85
CA VAL A 91 12.19 6.23 -16.65
C VAL A 91 11.60 4.83 -16.78
N GLY A 92 12.44 3.81 -16.99
CA GLY A 92 12.01 2.41 -17.05
C GLY A 92 11.43 1.91 -15.73
N ARG A 93 11.96 2.36 -14.58
CA ARG A 93 11.41 2.01 -13.26
C ARG A 93 10.07 2.69 -13.01
N VAL A 94 9.92 3.97 -13.35
CA VAL A 94 8.62 4.66 -13.30
C VAL A 94 7.58 3.95 -14.17
N SER A 95 7.94 3.56 -15.39
CA SER A 95 7.05 2.83 -16.28
C SER A 95 6.54 1.53 -15.66
N ARG A 96 7.44 0.75 -15.04
CA ARG A 96 7.08 -0.49 -14.33
C ARG A 96 6.21 -0.24 -13.10
N MET A 97 6.52 0.80 -12.32
CA MET A 97 5.72 1.16 -11.15
C MET A 97 4.31 1.60 -11.55
N LEU A 98 4.15 2.40 -12.60
CA LEU A 98 2.83 2.77 -13.12
C LEU A 98 2.04 1.54 -13.62
N SER A 99 2.71 0.59 -14.26
CA SER A 99 2.09 -0.69 -14.64
C SER A 99 1.60 -1.46 -13.41
N ASN A 100 2.44 -1.57 -12.37
CA ASN A 100 2.05 -2.23 -11.12
C ASN A 100 0.88 -1.51 -10.42
N LEU A 101 0.90 -0.17 -10.37
CA LEU A 101 -0.20 0.63 -9.82
C LEU A 101 -1.51 0.44 -10.60
N PHE A 102 -1.43 0.19 -11.92
CA PHE A 102 -2.61 -0.14 -12.71
C PHE A 102 -3.09 -1.57 -12.44
N ASP A 103 -2.17 -2.53 -12.32
CA ASP A 103 -2.49 -3.91 -11.97
C ASP A 103 -3.15 -4.02 -10.58
N THR A 104 -2.76 -3.18 -9.63
CA THR A 104 -3.36 -3.12 -8.29
C THR A 104 -4.60 -2.22 -8.22
N GLY A 105 -4.99 -1.57 -9.32
CA GLY A 105 -6.18 -0.71 -9.39
C GLY A 105 -6.06 0.56 -8.56
N LEU A 106 -4.85 1.13 -8.46
CA LEU A 106 -4.57 2.40 -7.78
C LEU A 106 -4.43 3.57 -8.75
N VAL A 107 -4.22 3.29 -10.04
CA VAL A 107 -4.37 4.25 -11.13
C VAL A 107 -5.03 3.56 -12.30
N THR A 108 -5.63 4.34 -13.21
CA THR A 108 -5.95 3.83 -14.55
C THR A 108 -5.25 4.67 -15.60
N MET A 109 -5.14 4.14 -16.81
CA MET A 109 -4.57 4.88 -17.94
C MET A 109 -5.70 5.29 -18.89
N GLN A 110 -5.77 6.56 -19.25
CA GLN A 110 -6.53 7.03 -20.41
C GLN A 110 -5.52 7.23 -21.54
N ASP A 111 -5.46 6.29 -22.47
CA ASP A 111 -4.46 6.27 -23.53
C ASP A 111 -5.05 6.78 -24.84
N SER A 112 -4.31 7.65 -25.52
CA SER A 112 -4.53 7.95 -26.94
C SER A 112 -4.01 6.79 -27.80
N GLY A 113 -4.31 6.81 -29.11
CA GLY A 113 -3.77 5.83 -30.06
C GLY A 113 -2.24 5.73 -30.10
N ASN A 114 -1.52 6.76 -29.63
CA ASN A 114 -0.05 6.78 -29.54
C ASN A 114 0.50 6.80 -28.11
N TYR A 115 -0.32 6.53 -27.08
CA TYR A 115 0.03 6.50 -25.66
C TYR A 115 0.64 7.80 -25.09
N LYS A 116 0.56 8.91 -25.83
CA LYS A 116 0.99 10.23 -25.36
C LYS A 116 0.00 10.75 -24.31
N ARG A 117 0.53 11.52 -23.35
CA ARG A 117 -0.28 12.19 -22.35
C ARG A 117 -0.48 13.64 -22.75
N TYR A 118 -1.73 14.09 -22.88
CA TYR A 118 -2.06 15.47 -23.22
C TYR A 118 -3.45 15.84 -22.72
N PRO A 119 -3.63 17.08 -22.21
CA PRO A 119 -4.95 17.62 -21.92
C PRO A 119 -5.68 17.99 -23.22
N VAL A 120 -7.00 17.83 -23.21
CA VAL A 120 -7.92 18.42 -24.17
C VAL A 120 -8.52 19.65 -23.52
N ARG A 121 -8.43 20.80 -24.18
CA ARG A 121 -8.89 22.09 -23.66
C ARG A 121 -10.11 22.59 -24.43
N SER A 122 -11.01 23.28 -23.73
CA SER A 122 -12.10 24.05 -24.35
C SER A 122 -11.56 25.25 -25.13
N ALA A 123 -12.44 25.90 -25.89
CA ALA A 123 -12.15 27.19 -26.53
C ALA A 123 -11.73 28.28 -25.52
N SER A 124 -12.20 28.20 -24.27
CA SER A 124 -11.82 29.09 -23.17
C SER A 124 -10.50 28.71 -22.49
N GLY A 125 -9.83 27.64 -22.93
CA GLY A 125 -8.52 27.21 -22.40
C GLY A 125 -8.56 26.30 -21.16
N SER A 126 -9.75 26.02 -20.62
CA SER A 126 -9.97 25.10 -19.49
C SER A 126 -9.80 23.64 -19.92
N ILE A 127 -9.20 22.79 -19.08
CA ILE A 127 -9.06 21.35 -19.38
C ILE A 127 -10.42 20.68 -19.24
N VAL A 128 -10.93 20.11 -20.33
CA VAL A 128 -12.24 19.41 -20.38
C VAL A 128 -12.10 17.90 -20.46
N ASP A 129 -10.99 17.41 -21.00
CA ASP A 129 -10.68 15.98 -21.06
C ASP A 129 -9.17 15.74 -21.20
N GLY A 130 -8.74 14.49 -21.40
CA GLY A 130 -7.37 14.23 -21.83
C GLY A 130 -6.92 12.79 -21.69
N CYS A 131 -5.84 12.46 -22.40
CA CYS A 131 -5.16 11.18 -22.26
C CYS A 131 -4.09 11.31 -21.17
N GLY A 132 -4.18 10.54 -20.09
CA GLY A 132 -3.30 10.69 -18.92
C GLY A 132 -3.40 9.55 -17.91
N ILE A 133 -2.78 9.76 -16.75
CA ILE A 133 -2.93 8.87 -15.58
C ILE A 133 -4.16 9.35 -14.81
N ASP A 134 -5.17 8.49 -14.70
CA ASP A 134 -6.46 8.83 -14.11
C ASP A 134 -6.57 8.29 -12.67
N LEU A 135 -6.77 9.20 -11.72
CA LEU A 135 -6.83 8.92 -10.29
C LEU A 135 -8.26 8.69 -9.76
N ARG A 136 -9.30 8.79 -10.61
CA ARG A 136 -10.70 8.58 -10.19
C ARG A 136 -10.94 7.20 -9.57
N ILE A 137 -10.16 6.20 -9.98
CA ILE A 137 -10.22 4.86 -9.37
C ILE A 137 -9.98 4.87 -7.85
N LEU A 138 -9.13 5.78 -7.36
CA LEU A 138 -8.87 5.92 -5.93
C LEU A 138 -10.06 6.47 -5.17
N ILE A 139 -10.88 7.32 -5.80
CA ILE A 139 -12.10 7.87 -5.20
C ILE A 139 -13.10 6.73 -4.98
N VAL A 140 -13.32 5.91 -6.01
CA VAL A 140 -14.27 4.79 -5.98
C VAL A 140 -13.85 3.73 -4.96
N ARG A 141 -12.55 3.42 -4.90
CA ARG A 141 -12.01 2.40 -4.01
C ARG A 141 -11.58 2.92 -2.65
N TYR A 142 -11.84 4.19 -2.32
CA TYR A 142 -11.32 4.82 -1.12
C TYR A 142 -11.69 4.05 0.15
N ARG A 143 -12.98 3.69 0.31
CA ARG A 143 -13.47 2.97 1.50
C ARG A 143 -12.82 1.59 1.65
N GLU A 144 -12.83 0.81 0.58
CA GLU A 144 -12.21 -0.52 0.52
C GLU A 144 -10.74 -0.46 0.92
N LEU A 145 -9.97 0.45 0.32
CA LEU A 145 -8.54 0.59 0.56
C LEU A 145 -8.23 1.13 1.97
N ASP A 146 -9.03 2.06 2.49
CA ASP A 146 -8.89 2.57 3.87
C ASP A 146 -9.18 1.47 4.90
N ASP A 147 -10.20 0.65 4.67
CA ASP A 147 -10.52 -0.49 5.54
C ASP A 147 -9.39 -1.53 5.53
N LEU A 148 -8.78 -1.82 4.37
CA LEU A 148 -7.57 -2.67 4.28
C LEU A 148 -6.40 -2.11 5.10
N VAL A 149 -6.15 -0.80 5.00
CA VAL A 149 -5.13 -0.12 5.80
C VAL A 149 -5.44 -0.23 7.29
N ARG A 150 -6.70 -0.01 7.69
CA ARG A 150 -7.15 -0.10 9.08
C ARG A 150 -6.94 -1.50 9.63
N GLN A 151 -7.36 -2.52 8.88
CA GLN A 151 -7.22 -3.92 9.26
C GLN A 151 -5.75 -4.32 9.44
N ALA A 152 -4.88 -3.98 8.47
CA ALA A 152 -3.45 -4.25 8.56
C ALA A 152 -2.79 -3.58 9.78
N LYS A 153 -3.21 -2.36 10.14
CA LYS A 153 -2.72 -1.67 11.34
C LYS A 153 -3.21 -2.34 12.62
N VAL A 154 -4.47 -2.77 12.69
CA VAL A 154 -5.04 -3.50 13.84
C VAL A 154 -4.29 -4.82 14.05
N GLU A 155 -4.12 -5.62 13.01
CA GLU A 155 -3.37 -6.88 13.06
C GLU A 155 -1.93 -6.68 13.52
N LYS A 156 -1.25 -5.63 13.01
CA LYS A 156 0.10 -5.32 13.46
C LYS A 156 0.15 -4.92 14.93
N ALA A 157 -0.85 -4.17 15.40
CA ALA A 157 -0.94 -3.72 16.79
C ALA A 157 -1.22 -4.89 17.74
N THR A 158 -2.14 -5.80 17.39
CA THR A 158 -2.46 -6.99 18.18
C THR A 158 -1.24 -7.93 18.27
N ALA A 159 -0.56 -8.18 17.15
CA ALA A 159 0.66 -8.97 17.13
C ALA A 159 1.78 -8.35 17.99
N ARG A 160 1.97 -7.02 17.91
CA ARG A 160 2.92 -6.29 18.76
C ARG A 160 2.56 -6.37 20.25
N ALA A 161 1.28 -6.27 20.58
CA ALA A 161 0.81 -6.37 21.96
C ALA A 161 1.04 -7.77 22.53
N ALA A 162 0.72 -8.82 21.77
CA ALA A 162 0.99 -10.20 22.13
C ALA A 162 2.49 -10.45 22.34
N LEU A 163 3.34 -9.99 21.41
CA LEU A 163 4.79 -10.11 21.53
C LEU A 163 5.35 -9.38 22.75
N ARG A 164 4.83 -8.19 23.07
CA ARG A 164 5.20 -7.44 24.27
C ARG A 164 4.82 -8.19 25.55
N ARG A 165 3.59 -8.72 25.63
CA ARG A 165 3.14 -9.52 26.79
C ARG A 165 4.02 -10.77 26.97
N TYR A 166 4.29 -11.48 25.87
CA TYR A 166 5.18 -12.65 25.88
C TYR A 166 6.59 -12.30 26.39
N ARG A 167 7.22 -11.25 25.86
CA ARG A 167 8.54 -10.80 26.30
C ARG A 167 8.56 -10.38 27.77
N GLY A 168 7.51 -9.70 28.23
CA GLY A 168 7.34 -9.33 29.64
C GLY A 168 7.24 -10.55 30.55
N ALA A 169 6.38 -11.52 30.20
CA ALA A 169 6.24 -12.76 30.95
C ALA A 169 7.55 -13.56 31.01
N LEU A 170 8.26 -13.67 29.88
CA LEU A 170 9.55 -14.35 29.80
C LEU A 170 10.60 -13.68 30.70
N ARG A 171 10.67 -12.35 30.69
CA ARG A 171 11.57 -11.59 31.56
C ARG A 171 11.26 -11.84 33.05
N ASN A 172 9.98 -11.81 33.42
CA ASN A 172 9.54 -12.04 34.80
C ASN A 172 9.84 -13.47 35.26
N LEU A 173 9.61 -14.48 34.41
CA LEU A 173 9.93 -15.88 34.71
C LEU A 173 11.43 -16.09 34.90
N ARG A 174 12.26 -15.51 34.02
CA ARG A 174 13.73 -15.58 34.16
C ARG A 174 14.20 -14.89 35.44
N TYR A 175 13.62 -13.75 35.79
CA TYR A 175 13.92 -13.06 37.05
C TYR A 175 13.54 -13.92 38.26
N ALA A 176 12.33 -14.48 38.30
CA ALA A 176 11.89 -15.35 39.38
C ALA A 176 12.76 -16.60 39.54
N LEU A 177 13.18 -17.22 38.43
CA LEU A 177 14.11 -18.36 38.46
C LEU A 177 15.52 -17.98 38.94
N ALA A 178 15.95 -16.74 38.70
CA ALA A 178 17.25 -16.25 39.15
C ALA A 178 17.26 -15.87 40.63
N THR A 179 16.12 -15.41 41.19
CA THR A 179 16.03 -14.90 42.55
C THR A 179 15.50 -15.90 43.58
N VAL A 180 14.91 -17.02 43.14
CA VAL A 180 14.42 -18.06 44.04
C VAL A 180 15.58 -18.77 44.77
N THR A 181 15.52 -18.79 46.10
CA THR A 181 16.56 -19.36 46.96
C THR A 181 16.24 -20.79 47.43
N ASP A 182 14.96 -21.14 47.51
CA ASP A 182 14.50 -22.36 48.21
C ASP A 182 14.21 -23.53 47.27
N LEU A 183 14.65 -23.46 46.01
CA LEU A 183 14.52 -24.54 45.04
C LEU A 183 15.78 -25.41 45.02
N SER A 184 15.61 -26.73 45.08
CA SER A 184 16.72 -27.65 44.80
C SER A 184 17.23 -27.45 43.37
N GLU A 185 18.54 -27.65 43.16
CA GLU A 185 19.18 -27.50 41.84
C GLU A 185 18.47 -28.32 40.75
N ARG A 186 18.06 -29.55 41.08
CA ARG A 186 17.28 -30.42 40.17
C ARG A 186 15.94 -29.81 39.77
N ALA A 187 15.24 -29.20 40.72
CA ALA A 187 13.95 -28.55 40.46
C ALA A 187 14.14 -27.29 39.60
N ARG A 188 15.17 -26.48 39.90
CA ARG A 188 15.54 -25.30 39.11
C ARG A 188 15.88 -25.67 37.66
N ALA A 189 16.79 -26.63 37.46
CA ALA A 189 17.18 -27.09 36.12
C ALA A 189 15.98 -27.61 35.31
N ARG A 190 15.04 -28.31 35.97
CA ARG A 190 13.80 -28.77 35.32
C ARG A 190 12.92 -27.62 34.83
N GLN A 191 12.78 -26.56 35.63
CA GLN A 191 11.99 -25.37 35.24
C GLN A 191 12.68 -24.57 34.14
N GLU A 192 13.99 -24.39 34.21
CA GLU A 192 14.79 -23.73 33.17
C GLU A 192 14.68 -24.50 31.84
N ALA A 193 14.85 -25.81 31.84
CA ALA A 193 14.70 -26.64 30.65
C ALA A 193 13.28 -26.56 30.06
N ARG A 194 12.24 -26.49 30.92
CA ARG A 194 10.86 -26.30 30.47
C ARG A 194 10.66 -24.94 29.83
N LEU A 195 11.22 -23.88 30.41
CA LEU A 195 11.15 -22.53 29.88
C LEU A 195 11.81 -22.45 28.50
N GLU A 196 13.02 -23.01 28.35
CA GLU A 196 13.74 -23.00 27.07
C GLU A 196 13.01 -23.79 25.98
N ARG A 197 12.32 -24.90 26.33
CA ARG A 197 11.42 -25.59 25.39
C ARG A 197 10.27 -24.70 24.91
N VAL A 198 9.63 -23.96 25.81
CA VAL A 198 8.54 -23.03 25.45
C VAL A 198 9.08 -21.89 24.58
N VAL A 199 10.24 -21.33 24.94
CA VAL A 199 10.89 -20.27 24.16
C VAL A 199 11.25 -20.75 22.75
N ALA A 200 11.77 -21.97 22.61
CA ALA A 200 12.09 -22.56 21.32
C ALA A 200 10.85 -22.78 20.44
N LEU A 201 9.75 -23.27 21.04
CA LEU A 201 8.48 -23.47 20.35
C LEU A 201 7.89 -22.14 19.85
N VAL A 202 7.80 -21.14 20.73
CA VAL A 202 7.28 -19.81 20.38
C VAL A 202 8.21 -19.07 19.42
N GLY A 203 9.53 -19.22 19.58
CA GLY A 203 10.54 -18.63 18.69
C GLY A 203 10.47 -19.19 17.28
N THR A 204 10.18 -20.48 17.13
CA THR A 204 9.93 -21.11 15.81
C THR A 204 8.63 -20.59 15.20
N ALA A 205 7.55 -20.51 15.98
CA ALA A 205 6.26 -19.99 15.51
C ALA A 205 6.33 -18.51 15.11
N ALA A 206 7.11 -17.67 15.81
CA ALA A 206 7.29 -16.26 15.48
C ALA A 206 8.11 -16.01 14.20
N LYS A 207 8.91 -17.00 13.76
CA LYS A 207 9.69 -16.95 12.51
C LYS A 207 8.93 -17.52 11.31
N ALA A 208 7.91 -18.35 11.55
CA ALA A 208 6.98 -18.77 10.51
C ALA A 208 6.18 -17.55 10.05
N SER A 209 6.58 -16.99 8.91
CA SER A 209 5.90 -15.87 8.26
C SER A 209 4.40 -16.13 8.18
N SER A 210 3.58 -15.19 8.66
CA SER A 210 2.12 -15.12 8.48
C SER A 210 1.74 -14.81 7.01
N GLY A 211 2.49 -15.32 6.04
CA GLY A 211 2.35 -15.06 4.61
C GLY A 211 1.55 -16.12 3.86
N VAL A 212 0.73 -16.90 4.57
CA VAL A 212 -0.19 -17.88 3.96
C VAL A 212 -1.58 -17.65 4.54
N LEU A 213 -2.20 -16.56 4.13
CA LEU A 213 -3.65 -16.37 3.98
C LEU A 213 -3.84 -15.38 2.82
#